data_AF-A0A1S3QQ45-F1
#
_entry.id   AF-A0A1S3QQ45-F1
#
_cell.length_a   1.000
_cell.length_b   1.000
_cell.length_c   1.000
_cell.angle_alpha   90.00
_cell.angle_beta   90.00
_cell.angle_gamma   90.00
#
_symmetry.space_group_name_H-M   'P 1'
#
loop_
_entity.id
_entity.type
_entity.pdbx_description
1 polymer ?
#
loop_
_entity_poly.entity_id
_entity_poly.type
_entity_poly.pdbx_seq_one_letter_code
_entity_poly.pdbx_strand_id
1 'polypeptide(L)'
;MQPVRMLSMLLSNSVSTVLNNGEQSEPVSTTIYTILPAPDQLTVDSVDTTSAAVSWSQPPGLDQTQHHYQISYHCPGTEPHITTTSSHSITLSDLQCGSEYLVTVCSGLYDGVQSQIVSITLTTKVPAPGDLAIKKLKSTSLSVRWTKTLGLDQNPQRFLIFYCSPRTEPMAAYTDDCHKTLSDLRPGTQYTISVSTVLNNGEQSEPVSTTICSKLHDEVQIVLVGKTGAGKSAAGNTTLGRNAFKSK
;
A
#
# COMPACT_ATOMS: atom_id res chain seq x y z
N MET A 1 4.57 28.65 18.60
CA MET A 1 3.19 28.27 18.24
C MET A 1 2.28 29.46 18.51
N GLN A 2 1.70 30.05 17.48
CA GLN A 2 0.65 31.07 17.65
C GLN A 2 -0.66 30.40 18.11
N PRO A 3 -1.47 31.06 18.93
CA PRO A 3 -2.79 30.55 19.30
C PRO A 3 -3.70 30.51 18.07
N VAL A 4 -4.30 29.35 17.81
CA VAL A 4 -5.32 29.18 16.76
C VAL A 4 -6.57 29.94 17.17
N ARG A 5 -7.03 30.89 16.35
CA ARG A 5 -8.30 31.59 16.58
C ARG A 5 -9.43 30.74 15.99
N MET A 6 -10.37 30.30 16.83
CA MET A 6 -11.53 29.51 16.40
C MET A 6 -12.81 30.35 16.19
N LEU A 7 -12.74 31.67 16.43
CA LEU A 7 -13.89 32.56 16.41
C LEU A 7 -13.66 33.68 15.39
N SER A 8 -14.61 33.86 14.47
CA SER A 8 -14.70 35.05 13.63
C SER A 8 -15.69 36.04 14.26
N MET A 9 -15.37 37.33 14.21
CA MET A 9 -16.23 38.41 14.70
C MET A 9 -17.16 38.82 13.58
N LEU A 10 -18.47 38.59 13.74
CA LEU A 10 -19.41 38.81 12.64
C LEU A 10 -20.39 39.97 12.89
N LEU A 11 -20.83 40.24 14.13
CA LEU A 11 -21.62 41.44 14.43
C LEU A 11 -21.36 41.97 15.85
N SER A 12 -21.16 43.29 15.94
CA SER A 12 -21.31 44.07 17.18
C SER A 12 -22.59 44.88 17.05
N ASN A 13 -23.59 44.56 17.86
CA ASN A 13 -24.84 45.31 17.88
C ASN A 13 -24.88 46.13 19.18
N SER A 14 -25.10 47.43 19.07
CA SER A 14 -25.34 48.33 20.19
C SER A 14 -26.80 48.78 20.19
N VAL A 15 -27.45 48.70 21.35
CA VAL A 15 -28.82 49.16 21.55
C VAL A 15 -28.83 50.20 22.66
N SER A 16 -29.39 51.38 22.39
CA SER A 16 -29.68 52.43 23.37
C SER A 16 -31.17 52.77 23.36
N THR A 17 -31.70 53.17 24.51
CA THR A 17 -33.07 53.70 24.59
C THR A 17 -33.03 55.22 24.49
N VAL A 18 -34.02 55.79 23.80
CA VAL A 18 -34.17 57.25 23.68
C VAL A 18 -35.48 57.65 24.34
N LEU A 19 -35.40 58.55 25.32
CA LEU A 19 -36.56 59.10 26.02
C LEU A 19 -37.25 60.16 25.15
N ASN A 20 -38.53 60.42 25.41
CA ASN A 20 -39.32 61.41 24.65
C ASN A 20 -38.78 62.85 24.76
N ASN A 21 -37.90 63.13 25.72
CA ASN A 21 -37.20 64.40 25.90
C ASN A 21 -35.87 64.47 25.12
N GLY A 22 -35.50 63.44 24.36
CA GLY A 22 -34.28 63.37 23.55
C GLY A 22 -33.05 62.81 24.28
N GLU A 23 -33.14 62.48 25.58
CA GLU A 23 -32.03 61.88 26.31
C GLU A 23 -31.83 60.41 25.92
N GLN A 24 -30.59 60.00 25.67
CA GLN A 24 -30.22 58.62 25.32
C GLN A 24 -29.58 57.90 26.51
N SER A 25 -29.88 56.61 26.67
CA SER A 25 -29.18 55.76 27.63
C SER A 25 -27.76 55.42 27.16
N GLU A 26 -26.91 54.98 28.10
CA GLU A 26 -25.67 54.28 27.75
C GLU A 26 -25.98 53.10 26.83
N PRO A 27 -25.27 52.95 25.70
CA PRO A 27 -25.52 51.87 24.76
C PRO A 27 -25.07 50.53 25.35
N VAL A 28 -25.98 49.56 25.37
CA VAL A 28 -25.62 48.18 25.70
C VAL A 28 -25.14 47.52 24.42
N SER A 29 -23.87 47.13 24.40
CA SER A 29 -23.26 46.43 23.27
C SER A 29 -23.17 44.94 23.58
N THR A 30 -23.60 44.11 22.63
CA THR A 30 -23.38 42.66 22.67
C THR A 30 -22.55 42.23 21.46
N THR A 31 -21.59 41.34 21.70
CA THR A 31 -20.74 40.79 20.64
C THR A 31 -21.05 39.31 20.50
N ILE A 32 -21.44 38.90 19.29
CA ILE A 32 -21.71 37.50 18.97
C ILE A 32 -20.53 36.97 18.16
N TYR A 33 -19.94 35.87 18.63
CA TYR A 33 -18.92 35.13 17.90
C TYR A 33 -19.54 33.94 17.20
N THR A 34 -19.18 33.73 15.94
CA THR A 34 -19.54 32.53 15.19
C THR A 34 -18.33 31.62 15.08
N ILE A 35 -18.53 30.34 15.36
CA ILE A 35 -17.52 29.31 15.16
C ILE A 35 -17.50 28.97 13.67
N LEU A 36 -16.32 28.89 13.08
CA LEU A 36 -16.18 28.49 11.69
C LEU A 36 -16.61 27.01 11.54
N PRO A 37 -17.53 26.68 10.62
CA PRO A 37 -18.01 25.32 10.48
C PRO A 37 -16.92 24.41 9.89
N ALA A 38 -16.82 23.19 10.44
CA ALA A 38 -15.83 22.20 10.05
C ALA A 38 -16.31 21.38 8.84
N PRO A 39 -15.40 20.87 7.99
CA PRO A 39 -15.73 19.99 6.86
C PRO A 39 -16.54 18.77 7.33
N ASP A 40 -17.57 18.42 6.58
CA ASP A 40 -18.40 17.24 6.86
C ASP A 40 -18.00 16.06 5.99
N GLN A 41 -18.39 14.84 6.38
CA GLN A 41 -18.24 13.63 5.55
C GLN A 41 -16.82 13.41 5.00
N LEU A 42 -15.78 13.54 5.85
CA LEU A 42 -14.42 13.19 5.46
C LEU A 42 -14.34 11.69 5.14
N THR A 43 -14.00 11.36 3.89
CA THR A 43 -13.93 9.98 3.39
C THR A 43 -12.61 9.71 2.66
N VAL A 44 -12.22 8.43 2.64
CA VAL A 44 -11.09 7.94 1.85
C VAL A 44 -11.63 7.39 0.53
N ASP A 45 -11.27 8.02 -0.58
CA ASP A 45 -11.75 7.64 -1.92
C ASP A 45 -10.91 6.51 -2.51
N SER A 46 -9.59 6.57 -2.34
CA SER A 46 -8.66 5.55 -2.80
C SER A 46 -7.38 5.53 -1.96
N VAL A 47 -6.77 4.35 -1.88
CA VAL A 47 -5.48 4.16 -1.21
C VAL A 47 -4.59 3.28 -2.09
N ASP A 48 -3.38 3.78 -2.33
CA ASP A 48 -2.32 3.11 -3.07
C ASP A 48 -1.11 2.86 -2.16
N THR A 49 0.02 2.45 -2.75
CA THR A 49 1.25 2.14 -2.01
C THR A 49 1.95 3.38 -1.48
N THR A 50 1.87 4.50 -2.20
CA THR A 50 2.58 5.77 -1.86
C THR A 50 1.68 7.00 -1.99
N SER A 51 0.38 6.79 -2.17
CA SER A 51 -0.60 7.87 -2.32
C SER A 51 -1.95 7.47 -1.77
N ALA A 52 -2.76 8.46 -1.41
CA ALA A 52 -4.15 8.27 -1.01
C ALA A 52 -4.98 9.49 -1.43
N ALA A 53 -6.22 9.27 -1.86
CA ALA A 53 -7.16 10.33 -2.15
C ALA A 53 -8.21 10.41 -1.04
N VAL A 54 -8.46 11.61 -0.54
CA VAL A 54 -9.48 11.90 0.46
C VAL A 54 -10.37 13.04 -0.01
N SER A 55 -11.64 12.98 0.36
CA SER A 55 -12.67 13.96 0.02
C SER A 55 -13.51 14.34 1.23
N TRP A 56 -14.13 15.51 1.17
CA TRP A 56 -15.02 16.02 2.21
C TRP A 56 -16.11 16.89 1.58
N SER A 57 -17.19 17.09 2.32
CA SER A 57 -18.29 17.97 1.96
C SER A 57 -18.08 19.37 2.52
N GLN A 58 -18.44 20.39 1.73
CA GLN A 58 -18.40 21.78 2.16
C GLN A 58 -19.40 21.99 3.31
N PRO A 59 -18.99 22.64 4.41
CA PRO A 59 -19.92 22.94 5.49
C PRO A 59 -20.92 24.02 5.07
N PRO A 60 -22.15 24.01 5.61
CA PRO A 60 -23.13 25.04 5.32
C PRO A 60 -22.64 26.42 5.80
N GLY A 61 -22.95 27.47 5.03
CA GLY A 61 -22.63 28.86 5.39
C GLY A 61 -21.26 29.38 4.94
N LEU A 62 -20.47 28.57 4.23
CA LEU A 62 -19.19 28.97 3.64
C LEU A 62 -19.28 29.41 2.17
N ASP A 63 -20.45 29.30 1.54
CA ASP A 63 -20.65 29.57 0.10
C ASP A 63 -20.30 31.00 -0.33
N GLN A 64 -20.43 31.96 0.59
CA GLN A 64 -20.19 33.39 0.35
C GLN A 64 -18.89 33.92 0.97
N THR A 65 -18.12 33.04 1.62
CA THR A 65 -16.89 33.42 2.33
C THR A 65 -15.68 32.82 1.63
N GLN A 66 -14.65 33.61 1.35
CA GLN A 66 -13.42 33.09 0.78
C GLN A 66 -12.70 32.23 1.85
N HIS A 67 -12.58 30.93 1.58
CA HIS A 67 -12.04 29.95 2.51
C HIS A 67 -11.10 28.97 1.80
N HIS A 68 -10.32 28.25 2.59
CA HIS A 68 -9.49 27.13 2.15
C HIS A 68 -9.63 25.99 3.16
N TYR A 69 -9.16 24.81 2.78
CA TYR A 69 -9.02 23.66 3.66
C TYR A 69 -7.56 23.44 3.96
N GLN A 70 -7.23 23.27 5.23
CA GLN A 70 -5.89 22.87 5.68
C GLN A 70 -5.93 21.39 6.03
N ILE A 71 -5.03 20.62 5.42
CA ILE A 71 -4.89 19.18 5.60
C ILE A 71 -3.57 18.92 6.29
N SER A 72 -3.60 18.13 7.36
CA SER A 72 -2.41 17.66 8.07
C SER A 72 -2.43 16.14 8.13
N TYR A 73 -1.34 15.51 7.69
CA TYR A 73 -1.20 14.06 7.66
C TYR A 73 0.17 13.59 8.16
N HIS A 74 0.19 12.53 8.96
CA HIS A 74 1.42 11.94 9.49
C HIS A 74 1.24 10.47 9.89
N CYS A 75 2.37 9.77 9.92
CA CYS A 75 2.50 8.51 10.64
C CYS A 75 2.75 8.77 12.13
N PRO A 76 2.36 7.85 13.02
CA PRO A 76 2.78 7.89 14.42
C PRO A 76 4.29 8.06 14.56
N GLY A 77 4.72 9.09 15.30
CA GLY A 77 6.14 9.39 15.54
C GLY A 77 6.85 10.19 14.44
N THR A 78 6.15 10.66 13.41
CA THR A 78 6.68 11.55 12.36
C THR A 78 6.11 12.96 12.47
N GLU A 79 6.79 13.94 11.88
CA GLU A 79 6.27 15.30 11.81
C GLU A 79 5.07 15.41 10.85
N PRO A 80 4.06 16.22 11.19
CA PRO A 80 2.90 16.47 10.34
C PRO A 80 3.28 17.20 9.06
N HIS A 81 2.92 16.59 7.93
CA HIS A 81 2.92 17.27 6.64
C HIS A 81 1.65 18.10 6.55
N ILE A 82 1.80 19.40 6.29
CA ILE A 82 0.69 20.34 6.21
C ILE A 82 0.59 20.88 4.79
N THR A 83 -0.61 20.83 4.22
CA THR A 83 -0.92 21.37 2.89
C THR A 83 -2.27 22.06 2.91
N THR A 84 -2.53 22.92 1.91
CA THR A 84 -3.77 23.67 1.80
C THR A 84 -4.36 23.55 0.40
N THR A 85 -5.68 23.45 0.29
CA THR A 85 -6.39 23.41 -0.99
C THR A 85 -7.70 24.19 -0.89
N SER A 86 -8.19 24.70 -2.03
CA SER A 86 -9.55 25.25 -2.16
C SER A 86 -10.55 24.23 -2.69
N SER A 87 -10.09 23.04 -3.07
CA SER A 87 -10.93 21.94 -3.54
C SER A 87 -11.51 21.11 -2.39
N HIS A 88 -12.56 20.35 -2.66
CA HIS A 88 -13.24 19.45 -1.72
C HIS A 88 -12.59 18.06 -1.63
N SER A 89 -11.44 17.89 -2.27
CA SER A 89 -10.65 16.68 -2.25
C SER A 89 -9.17 16.99 -2.46
N ILE A 90 -8.32 16.06 -2.04
CA ILE A 90 -6.88 16.14 -2.26
C ILE A 90 -6.28 14.73 -2.41
N THR A 91 -5.25 14.64 -3.25
CA THR A 91 -4.39 13.46 -3.34
C THR A 91 -3.13 13.69 -2.52
N LEU A 92 -2.99 12.92 -1.45
CA LEU A 92 -1.77 12.82 -0.66
C LEU A 92 -0.76 11.99 -1.42
N SER A 93 0.46 12.49 -1.56
CA SER A 93 1.56 11.85 -2.30
C SER A 93 2.77 11.64 -1.37
N ASP A 94 3.76 10.88 -1.85
CA ASP A 94 5.00 10.59 -1.14
C ASP A 94 4.78 9.91 0.23
N LEU A 95 3.72 9.10 0.34
CA LEU A 95 3.42 8.34 1.53
C LEU A 95 4.32 7.11 1.63
N GLN A 96 4.66 6.74 2.87
CA GLN A 96 5.35 5.49 3.15
C GLN A 96 4.38 4.32 2.99
N CYS A 97 4.80 3.28 2.30
CA CYS A 97 4.00 2.08 2.08
C CYS A 97 3.76 1.27 3.37
N GLY A 98 2.63 0.56 3.41
CA GLY A 98 2.25 -0.28 4.56
C GLY A 98 2.22 0.48 5.88
N SER A 99 1.93 1.77 5.85
CA SER A 99 1.98 2.65 7.01
C SER A 99 0.61 3.28 7.26
N GLU A 100 0.22 3.34 8.53
CA GLU A 100 -1.00 4.02 8.97
C GLU A 100 -0.75 5.53 9.07
N TYR A 101 -1.61 6.30 8.44
CA TYR A 101 -1.62 7.76 8.45
C TYR A 101 -2.87 8.27 9.15
N LEU A 102 -2.68 9.22 10.07
CA LEU A 102 -3.74 10.06 10.59
C LEU A 102 -3.85 11.30 9.72
N VAL A 103 -4.95 11.42 8.97
CA VAL A 103 -5.27 12.58 8.13
C VAL A 103 -6.30 13.44 8.86
N THR A 104 -6.05 14.74 8.87
CA THR A 104 -6.89 15.71 9.54
C THR A 104 -7.18 16.88 8.61
N VAL A 105 -8.40 17.40 8.64
CA VAL A 105 -8.84 18.52 7.78
C VAL A 105 -9.56 19.55 8.64
N CYS A 106 -9.30 20.83 8.39
CA CYS A 106 -10.10 21.93 8.91
C CYS A 106 -10.34 23.00 7.85
N SER A 107 -11.44 23.73 7.99
CA SER A 107 -11.71 24.94 7.21
C SER A 107 -10.87 26.09 7.78
N GLY A 108 -10.34 26.93 6.91
CA GLY A 108 -9.53 28.10 7.25
C GLY A 108 -9.99 29.34 6.48
N LEU A 109 -10.03 30.46 7.18
CA LEU A 109 -10.20 31.79 6.60
C LEU A 109 -8.84 32.47 6.42
N TYR A 110 -8.78 33.46 5.52
CA TYR A 110 -7.55 34.21 5.24
C TYR A 110 -7.11 35.12 6.39
N ASP A 111 -7.98 35.40 7.36
CA ASP A 111 -7.69 36.13 8.59
C ASP A 111 -7.07 35.24 9.69
N GLY A 112 -6.84 33.96 9.40
CA GLY A 112 -6.24 32.98 10.30
C GLY A 112 -7.23 32.28 11.24
N VAL A 113 -8.53 32.50 11.07
CA VAL A 113 -9.56 31.74 11.81
C VAL A 113 -9.68 30.33 11.23
N GLN A 114 -9.68 29.31 12.10
CA GLN A 114 -9.83 27.90 11.71
C GLN A 114 -11.03 27.25 12.40
N SER A 115 -11.63 26.27 11.74
CA SER A 115 -12.70 25.45 12.31
C SER A 115 -12.13 24.41 13.28
N GLN A 116 -13.02 23.63 13.87
CA GLN A 116 -12.62 22.35 14.46
C GLN A 116 -12.03 21.41 13.39
N ILE A 117 -11.19 20.49 13.86
CA ILE A 117 -10.52 19.51 13.02
C ILE A 117 -11.39 18.27 12.92
N VAL A 118 -11.55 17.74 11.71
CA VAL A 118 -12.07 16.39 11.46
C VAL A 118 -10.92 15.47 11.08
N SER A 119 -10.99 14.20 11.46
CA SER A 119 -9.90 13.24 11.27
C SER A 119 -10.38 11.91 10.70
N ILE A 120 -9.53 11.27 9.90
CA ILE A 120 -9.70 9.91 9.40
C ILE A 120 -8.35 9.20 9.40
N THR A 121 -8.35 7.89 9.61
CA THR A 121 -7.16 7.05 9.48
C THR A 121 -7.22 6.27 8.18
N LEU A 122 -6.05 6.09 7.55
CA LEU A 122 -5.89 5.25 6.36
C LEU A 122 -4.57 4.50 6.43
N THR A 123 -4.51 3.32 5.81
CA THR A 123 -3.30 2.51 5.76
C THR A 123 -2.90 2.28 4.31
N THR A 124 -1.72 2.77 3.93
CA THR A 124 -1.19 2.60 2.58
C THR A 124 -0.92 1.13 2.27
N LYS A 125 -1.08 0.74 1.01
CA LYS A 125 -0.88 -0.66 0.59
C LYS A 125 0.60 -1.06 0.65
N VAL A 126 0.86 -2.35 0.85
CA VAL A 126 2.20 -2.92 0.67
C VAL A 126 2.38 -3.29 -0.81
N PRO A 127 3.47 -2.86 -1.47
CA PRO A 127 3.72 -3.21 -2.86
C PRO A 127 3.89 -4.73 -3.03
N ALA A 128 3.13 -5.31 -3.95
CA ALA A 128 3.33 -6.70 -4.37
C ALA A 128 4.73 -6.87 -4.97
N PRO A 129 5.37 -8.04 -4.82
CA PRO A 129 6.62 -8.33 -5.53
C PRO A 129 6.43 -8.18 -7.04
N GLY A 130 7.51 -7.83 -7.74
CA GLY A 130 7.49 -7.78 -9.21
C GLY A 130 7.49 -9.17 -9.86
N ASP A 131 7.96 -9.24 -11.10
CA ASP A 131 7.81 -10.42 -11.96
C ASP A 131 8.28 -11.73 -11.33
N LEU A 132 7.32 -12.63 -11.06
CA LEU A 132 7.57 -13.97 -10.57
C LEU A 132 7.94 -14.90 -11.73
N ALA A 133 9.15 -15.45 -11.69
CA ALA A 133 9.69 -16.33 -12.72
C ALA A 133 10.24 -17.63 -12.14
N ILE A 134 9.99 -18.73 -12.85
CA ILE A 134 10.57 -20.05 -12.53
C ILE A 134 11.91 -20.17 -13.24
N LYS A 135 12.99 -20.37 -12.48
CA LYS A 135 14.36 -20.46 -13.02
C LYS A 135 14.83 -21.89 -13.23
N LYS A 136 14.49 -22.79 -12.32
CA LYS A 136 14.85 -24.21 -12.41
C LYS A 136 13.66 -25.05 -12.02
N LEU A 137 13.37 -26.07 -12.81
CA LEU A 137 12.28 -27.00 -12.58
C LEU A 137 12.80 -28.43 -12.67
N LYS A 138 12.71 -29.15 -11.56
CA LYS A 138 13.08 -30.56 -11.41
C LYS A 138 11.84 -31.39 -11.08
N SER A 139 12.04 -32.68 -10.88
CA SER A 139 10.98 -33.61 -10.48
C SER A 139 10.46 -33.32 -9.07
N THR A 140 11.35 -33.08 -8.12
CA THR A 140 11.03 -32.89 -6.69
C THR A 140 11.38 -31.52 -6.14
N SER A 141 11.86 -30.61 -6.98
CA SER A 141 12.20 -29.24 -6.56
C SER A 141 12.01 -28.22 -7.67
N LEU A 142 11.79 -26.98 -7.27
CA LEU A 142 11.74 -25.84 -8.19
C LEU A 142 12.39 -24.62 -7.56
N SER A 143 12.96 -23.76 -8.38
CA SER A 143 13.53 -22.49 -7.97
C SER A 143 12.73 -21.35 -8.61
N VAL A 144 12.19 -20.49 -7.75
CA VAL A 144 11.47 -19.27 -8.11
C VAL A 144 12.31 -18.05 -7.79
N ARG A 145 12.15 -17.01 -8.59
CA ARG A 145 12.77 -15.70 -8.41
C ARG A 145 11.77 -14.62 -8.75
N TRP A 146 11.78 -13.54 -7.98
CA TRP A 146 10.99 -12.33 -8.22
C TRP A 146 11.88 -11.09 -8.18
N THR A 147 11.32 -9.92 -8.43
CA THR A 147 12.01 -8.63 -8.27
C THR A 147 11.42 -7.86 -7.09
N LYS A 148 12.24 -7.03 -6.44
CA LYS A 148 11.74 -6.05 -5.47
C LYS A 148 11.02 -4.93 -6.21
N THR A 149 10.04 -4.35 -5.55
CA THR A 149 9.29 -3.22 -6.08
C THR A 149 9.98 -1.93 -5.65
N LEU A 150 10.06 -0.97 -6.59
CA LEU A 150 10.71 0.32 -6.35
C LEU A 150 10.06 1.03 -5.15
N GLY A 151 10.88 1.70 -4.34
CA GLY A 151 10.44 2.43 -3.14
C GLY A 151 10.50 1.62 -1.84
N LEU A 152 10.77 0.32 -1.91
CA LEU A 152 10.95 -0.55 -0.76
C LEU A 152 12.42 -0.86 -0.42
N ASP A 153 13.37 -0.42 -1.23
CA ASP A 153 14.80 -0.75 -1.05
C ASP A 153 15.36 -0.25 0.29
N GLN A 154 14.71 0.74 0.90
CA GLN A 154 15.06 1.31 2.20
C GLN A 154 14.29 0.68 3.38
N ASN A 155 13.28 -0.17 3.13
CA ASN A 155 12.50 -0.81 4.17
C ASN A 155 12.93 -2.27 4.37
N PRO A 156 13.17 -2.72 5.62
CA PRO A 156 13.41 -4.13 5.89
C PRO A 156 12.14 -4.92 5.61
N GLN A 157 12.23 -5.87 4.68
CA GLN A 157 11.11 -6.69 4.25
C GLN A 157 11.55 -8.13 4.10
N ARG A 158 10.60 -9.04 4.31
CA ARG A 158 10.73 -10.46 3.99
C ARG A 158 9.67 -10.84 2.96
N PHE A 159 9.85 -11.98 2.33
CA PHE A 159 8.89 -12.54 1.39
C PHE A 159 8.27 -13.80 1.95
N LEU A 160 6.94 -13.88 1.90
CA LEU A 160 6.16 -15.06 2.19
C LEU A 160 5.87 -15.78 0.88
N ILE A 161 6.34 -17.02 0.77
CA ILE A 161 6.06 -17.90 -0.36
C ILE A 161 5.06 -18.94 0.13
N PHE A 162 3.91 -18.98 -0.53
CA PHE A 162 2.89 -19.98 -0.29
C PHE A 162 2.78 -20.86 -1.53
N TYR A 163 2.73 -22.17 -1.34
CA TYR A 163 2.62 -23.11 -2.45
C TYR A 163 1.71 -24.27 -2.09
N CYS A 164 0.79 -24.59 -2.99
CA CYS A 164 -0.18 -25.64 -2.78
C CYS A 164 -0.35 -26.49 -4.03
N SER A 165 -0.72 -27.75 -3.83
CA SER A 165 -1.26 -28.61 -4.89
C SER A 165 -2.71 -28.97 -4.52
N PRO A 166 -3.59 -29.28 -5.48
CA PRO A 166 -4.99 -29.62 -5.20
C PRO A 166 -5.20 -30.80 -4.24
N ARG A 167 -4.15 -31.59 -3.97
CA ARG A 167 -4.20 -32.83 -3.17
C ARG A 167 -3.36 -32.77 -1.89
N THR A 168 -2.74 -31.64 -1.59
CA THR A 168 -1.87 -31.49 -0.41
C THR A 168 -2.26 -30.26 0.39
N GLU A 169 -1.92 -30.29 1.67
CA GLU A 169 -2.00 -29.08 2.48
C GLU A 169 -1.11 -27.97 1.90
N PRO A 170 -1.53 -26.71 2.06
CA PRO A 170 -0.71 -25.60 1.63
C PRO A 170 0.54 -25.47 2.50
N MET A 171 1.66 -25.17 1.86
CA MET A 171 2.94 -24.99 2.53
C MET A 171 3.37 -23.53 2.44
N ALA A 172 4.02 -23.05 3.49
CA ALA A 172 4.53 -21.68 3.59
C ALA A 172 6.04 -21.69 3.85
N ALA A 173 6.75 -20.73 3.27
CA ALA A 173 8.16 -20.50 3.51
C ALA A 173 8.46 -19.00 3.54
N TYR A 174 9.43 -18.60 4.35
CA TYR A 174 9.92 -17.22 4.40
C TYR A 174 11.34 -17.13 3.83
N THR A 175 11.68 -15.96 3.31
CA THR A 175 13.03 -15.63 2.85
C THR A 175 13.21 -14.11 2.77
N ASP A 176 14.43 -13.64 2.97
CA ASP A 176 14.79 -12.22 2.79
C ASP A 176 15.34 -11.96 1.38
N ASP A 177 15.71 -13.04 0.67
CA ASP A 177 16.18 -13.01 -0.72
C ASP A 177 15.05 -12.86 -1.74
N CYS A 178 15.36 -12.38 -2.94
CA CYS A 178 14.40 -12.35 -4.06
C CYS A 178 14.26 -13.68 -4.80
N HIS A 179 14.65 -14.78 -4.18
CA HIS A 179 14.55 -16.12 -4.74
C HIS A 179 14.36 -17.15 -3.63
N LYS A 180 13.75 -18.29 -3.99
CA LYS A 180 13.63 -19.44 -3.10
C LYS A 180 13.65 -20.73 -3.90
N THR A 181 14.28 -21.75 -3.35
CA THR A 181 14.15 -23.13 -3.85
C THR A 181 13.16 -23.86 -2.96
N LEU A 182 12.08 -24.35 -3.57
CA LEU A 182 11.10 -25.23 -2.93
C LEU A 182 11.50 -26.67 -3.22
N SER A 183 11.55 -27.49 -2.19
CA SER A 183 11.93 -28.90 -2.24
C SER A 183 10.75 -29.78 -1.85
N ASP A 184 10.95 -31.10 -1.88
CA ASP A 184 9.97 -32.11 -1.44
C ASP A 184 8.64 -32.05 -2.22
N LEU A 185 8.72 -31.61 -3.48
CA LEU A 185 7.59 -31.60 -4.39
C LEU A 185 7.32 -33.01 -4.92
N ARG A 186 6.05 -33.30 -5.16
CA ARG A 186 5.64 -34.54 -5.81
C ARG A 186 5.90 -34.42 -7.31
N PRO A 187 6.56 -35.39 -7.96
CA PRO A 187 6.75 -35.40 -9.40
C PRO A 187 5.42 -35.41 -10.17
N GLY A 188 5.39 -34.79 -11.35
CA GLY A 188 4.21 -34.75 -12.23
C GLY A 188 2.99 -34.07 -11.62
N THR A 189 3.17 -33.22 -10.61
CA THR A 189 2.09 -32.59 -9.84
C THR A 189 2.03 -31.10 -10.12
N GLN A 190 0.81 -30.57 -10.27
CA GLN A 190 0.59 -29.14 -10.45
C GLN A 190 0.66 -28.42 -9.10
N TYR A 191 1.46 -27.36 -9.05
CA TYR A 191 1.61 -26.46 -7.91
C TYR A 191 1.25 -25.03 -8.32
N THR A 192 0.46 -24.37 -7.49
CA THR A 192 0.28 -22.92 -7.52
C THR A 192 1.18 -22.31 -6.47
N ILE A 193 2.02 -21.37 -6.87
CA ILE A 193 3.00 -20.68 -6.03
C ILE A 193 2.63 -19.21 -6.00
N SER A 194 2.44 -18.68 -4.81
CA SER A 194 2.21 -17.26 -4.55
C SER A 194 3.33 -16.67 -3.71
N VAL A 195 3.69 -15.42 -3.99
CA VAL A 195 4.69 -14.66 -3.24
C VAL A 195 4.10 -13.32 -2.83
N SER A 196 4.20 -12.99 -1.54
CA SER A 196 3.81 -11.70 -0.97
C SER A 196 4.98 -11.02 -0.29
N THR A 197 5.02 -9.70 -0.34
CA THR A 197 5.91 -8.87 0.49
C THR A 197 5.31 -8.78 1.87
N VAL A 198 6.12 -8.99 2.91
CA VAL A 198 5.73 -8.85 4.31
C VAL A 198 6.66 -7.84 4.97
N LEU A 199 6.07 -6.77 5.51
CA LEU A 199 6.78 -5.74 6.24
C LEU A 199 6.96 -6.12 7.72
N ASN A 200 7.85 -5.43 8.43
CA ASN A 200 8.14 -5.71 9.84
C ASN A 200 6.95 -5.50 10.78
N ASN A 201 6.01 -4.62 10.42
CA ASN A 201 4.76 -4.40 11.16
C ASN A 201 3.71 -5.50 10.91
N GLY A 202 4.00 -6.48 10.06
CA GLY A 202 3.12 -7.61 9.76
C GLY A 202 2.19 -7.39 8.58
N GLU A 203 2.14 -6.17 8.03
CA GLU A 203 1.36 -5.86 6.83
C GLU A 203 1.89 -6.64 5.62
N GLN A 204 0.97 -7.09 4.77
CA GLN A 204 1.29 -7.96 3.64
C GLN A 204 0.73 -7.38 2.34
N SER A 205 1.45 -7.60 1.25
CA SER A 205 0.97 -7.26 -0.08
C SER A 205 -0.02 -8.29 -0.60
N GLU A 206 -0.77 -7.90 -1.62
CA GLU A 206 -1.40 -8.85 -2.53
C GLU A 206 -0.35 -9.83 -3.10
N PRO A 207 -0.70 -11.13 -3.26
CA PRO A 207 0.24 -12.14 -3.75
C PRO A 207 0.38 -12.09 -5.27
N VAL A 208 1.61 -12.18 -5.77
CA VAL A 208 1.87 -12.54 -7.17
C VAL A 208 1.89 -14.07 -7.29
N SER A 209 1.07 -14.62 -8.18
CA SER A 209 0.86 -16.08 -8.29
C SER A 209 1.23 -16.63 -9.66
N THR A 210 1.77 -17.84 -9.69
CA THR A 210 2.01 -18.63 -10.92
C THR A 210 1.69 -20.10 -10.69
N THR A 211 1.28 -20.80 -11.75
CA THR A 211 1.01 -22.24 -11.69
C THR A 211 1.99 -23.00 -12.58
N ILE A 212 2.49 -24.13 -12.10
CA ILE A 212 3.45 -24.98 -12.82
C ILE A 212 3.23 -26.46 -12.50
N CYS A 213 3.57 -27.34 -13.43
CA CYS A 213 3.64 -28.78 -13.18
C CYS A 213 5.10 -29.20 -12.96
N SER A 214 5.40 -29.87 -11.85
CA SER A 214 6.73 -30.47 -11.62
C SER A 214 7.01 -31.54 -12.67
N LYS A 215 8.30 -31.79 -12.95
CA LYS A 215 8.67 -32.84 -13.90
C LYS A 215 8.27 -34.21 -13.35
N LEU A 216 7.90 -35.14 -14.23
CA LEU A 216 7.62 -36.51 -13.80
C LEU A 216 8.92 -37.25 -13.43
N HIS A 217 9.99 -36.99 -14.15
CA HIS A 217 11.34 -37.50 -13.90
C HIS A 217 12.36 -36.44 -14.29
N ASP A 218 13.51 -36.43 -13.62
CA ASP A 218 14.62 -35.59 -14.02
C ASP A 218 15.31 -36.18 -15.27
N GLU A 219 15.94 -35.30 -16.04
CA GLU A 219 16.67 -35.69 -17.24
C GLU A 219 17.87 -36.56 -16.85
N VAL A 220 17.89 -37.81 -17.32
CA VAL A 220 18.97 -38.76 -17.04
C VAL A 220 20.06 -38.61 -18.09
N GLN A 221 21.23 -38.09 -17.70
CA GLN A 221 22.41 -38.12 -18.57
C GLN A 221 23.14 -39.46 -18.40
N ILE A 222 23.14 -40.27 -19.46
CA ILE A 222 23.91 -41.50 -19.51
C ILE A 222 25.27 -41.18 -20.13
N VAL A 223 26.34 -41.23 -19.32
CA VAL A 223 27.72 -41.06 -19.81
C VAL A 223 28.35 -42.44 -20.03
N LEU A 224 28.68 -42.73 -21.28
CA LEU A 224 29.30 -43.99 -21.68
C LEU A 224 30.83 -43.83 -21.74
N VAL A 225 31.52 -44.27 -20.70
CA VAL A 225 32.99 -44.17 -20.60
C VAL A 225 33.65 -45.45 -21.13
N GLY A 226 34.66 -45.31 -22.00
CA GLY A 226 35.46 -46.44 -22.49
C GLY A 226 36.78 -45.97 -23.11
N LYS A 227 37.88 -46.70 -22.84
CA LYS A 227 39.27 -46.31 -23.17
C LYS A 227 39.58 -46.26 -24.69
N THR A 228 38.95 -47.10 -25.50
CA THR A 228 38.87 -47.09 -26.98
C THR A 228 37.69 -47.96 -27.44
N GLY A 229 37.28 -47.90 -28.72
CA GLY A 229 36.52 -48.98 -29.38
C GLY A 229 34.99 -48.83 -29.54
N ALA A 230 34.48 -49.44 -30.61
CA ALA A 230 33.07 -49.56 -31.00
C ALA A 230 32.23 -50.22 -29.90
N GLY A 231 30.92 -49.91 -29.87
CA GLY A 231 29.95 -50.55 -28.98
C GLY A 231 29.35 -49.65 -27.90
N LYS A 232 29.87 -48.42 -27.69
CA LYS A 232 29.24 -47.47 -26.76
C LYS A 232 27.82 -47.11 -27.18
N SER A 233 27.62 -46.72 -28.44
CA SER A 233 26.27 -46.44 -28.97
C SER A 233 25.35 -47.66 -28.90
N ALA A 234 25.88 -48.87 -29.13
CA ALA A 234 25.12 -50.11 -29.00
C ALA A 234 24.71 -50.39 -27.54
N ALA A 235 25.64 -50.28 -26.59
CA ALA A 235 25.35 -50.43 -25.17
C ALA A 235 24.32 -49.39 -24.68
N GLY A 236 24.49 -48.12 -25.07
CA GLY A 236 23.54 -47.05 -24.75
C GLY A 236 22.13 -47.33 -25.29
N ASN A 237 22.02 -47.81 -26.54
CA ASN A 237 20.73 -48.14 -27.15
C ASN A 237 20.08 -49.37 -26.52
N THR A 238 20.86 -50.40 -26.17
CA THR A 238 20.38 -51.59 -25.46
C THR A 238 19.85 -51.22 -24.08
N THR A 239 20.57 -50.41 -23.32
CA THR A 239 20.13 -49.96 -21.99
C THR A 239 18.89 -49.07 -22.06
N LEU A 240 18.78 -48.23 -23.10
CA LEU A 240 17.61 -47.37 -23.31
C LEU A 240 16.42 -48.10 -23.96
N GLY A 241 16.61 -49.33 -24.46
CA GLY A 241 15.60 -50.07 -25.23
C GLY A 241 15.17 -49.37 -26.53
N ARG A 242 15.93 -48.38 -27.00
CA ARG A 242 15.64 -47.60 -28.23
C ARG A 242 16.93 -47.10 -28.87
N ASN A 243 16.88 -46.87 -30.18
CA ASN A 243 18.02 -46.32 -30.93
C ASN A 243 18.13 -44.80 -30.74
N ALA A 244 18.80 -44.36 -29.67
CA ALA A 244 19.05 -42.95 -29.35
C ALA A 244 20.44 -42.46 -29.79
N PHE A 245 21.42 -43.35 -29.88
CA PHE A 245 22.81 -43.05 -30.26
C PHE A 245 23.15 -43.70 -31.60
N LYS A 246 23.68 -42.93 -32.55
CA LYS A 246 24.20 -43.47 -33.81
C LYS A 246 25.61 -44.04 -33.59
N SER A 247 25.91 -45.22 -34.14
CA SER A 247 27.30 -45.69 -34.23
C SER A 247 27.99 -44.90 -35.34
N LYS A 248 29.21 -44.42 -35.06
CA LYS A 248 30.15 -44.00 -36.10
C LYS A 248 30.90 -45.21 -36.64
#